data_AF-A0A9D5KGZ9-F1
#
_entry.id   AF-A0A9D5KGZ9-F1
#
_cell.length_a   1.000
_cell.length_b   1.000
_cell.length_c   1.000
_cell.angle_alpha   90.00
_cell.angle_beta   90.00
_cell.angle_gamma   90.00
#
_symmetry.space_group_name_H-M   'P 1'
#
loop_
_entity.id
_entity.type
_entity.pdbx_description
1 polymer ?
#
loop_
_entity_poly.entity_id
_entity_poly.type
_entity_poly.pdbx_seq_one_letter_code
_entity_poly.pdbx_strand_id
1 'polypeptide(L)'
;MNIKRYRKCDYFALRVTEDLGIRSDLSALKDAVVEYLEKGITRIAVSFTPHSFLNSEAVAVCVQCVEMVRDKGGTLGIIRPNAQILDILKITGLEDLVQVFDSEEELQG
;
A
#
# COMPACT_ATOMS: atom_id res chain seq x y z
N MET A 1 8.02 10.70 -6.80
CA MET A 1 7.41 9.38 -6.97
C MET A 1 6.18 9.48 -7.87
N ASN A 2 5.99 8.54 -8.81
CA ASN A 2 4.87 8.47 -9.74
C ASN A 2 3.81 7.49 -9.24
N ILE A 3 2.64 8.01 -8.87
CA ILE A 3 1.50 7.22 -8.38
C ILE A 3 0.30 7.45 -9.30
N LYS A 4 -0.15 6.38 -9.96
CA LYS A 4 -1.44 6.39 -10.65
C LYS A 4 -2.54 6.07 -9.65
N ARG A 5 -3.54 6.94 -9.58
CA ARG A 5 -4.68 6.83 -8.66
C ARG A 5 -5.94 6.49 -9.44
N TYR A 6 -6.71 5.49 -9.00
CA TYR A 6 -7.98 5.13 -9.63
C TYR A 6 -8.89 4.39 -8.65
N ARG A 7 -10.19 4.34 -8.94
CA ARG A 7 -11.17 3.58 -8.13
C ARG A 7 -11.46 2.24 -8.80
N LYS A 8 -11.54 1.18 -8.01
CA LYS A 8 -11.93 -0.17 -8.43
C LYS A 8 -12.85 -0.75 -7.36
N CYS A 9 -14.11 -0.97 -7.71
CA CYS A 9 -15.17 -1.36 -6.76
C CYS A 9 -15.20 -0.38 -5.56
N ASP A 10 -15.02 -0.92 -4.35
CA ASP A 10 -14.98 -0.16 -3.10
C ASP A 10 -13.59 0.33 -2.69
N TYR A 11 -12.55 -0.06 -3.43
CA TYR A 11 -11.18 0.34 -3.15
C TYR A 11 -10.75 1.55 -3.99
N PHE A 12 -10.02 2.46 -3.34
CA PHE A 12 -9.17 3.41 -4.04
C PHE A 12 -7.76 2.82 -4.17
N ALA A 13 -7.35 2.58 -5.40
CA ALA A 13 -6.08 1.96 -5.72
C ALA A 13 -4.99 2.99 -6.05
N LEU A 14 -3.82 2.78 -5.47
CA LEU A 14 -2.60 3.56 -5.64
C LEU A 14 -1.53 2.68 -6.28
N ARG A 15 -1.34 2.83 -7.58
CA ARG A 15 -0.31 2.09 -8.32
C ARG A 15 0.94 2.92 -8.42
N VAL A 16 2.01 2.50 -7.75
CA VAL A 16 3.37 3.03 -7.93
C VAL A 16 3.89 2.51 -9.26
N THR A 17 4.19 3.41 -10.20
CA THR A 17 4.53 3.05 -11.59
C THR A 17 6.02 3.05 -11.87
N GLU A 18 6.86 3.31 -10.87
CA GLU A 18 8.32 3.28 -10.98
C GLU A 18 8.90 2.26 -10.02
N ASP A 19 10.10 1.76 -10.32
CA ASP A 19 10.81 0.84 -9.45
C ASP A 19 11.33 1.55 -8.21
N LEU A 20 10.94 1.04 -7.03
CA LEU A 20 11.49 1.49 -5.77
C LEU A 20 12.82 0.79 -5.48
N GLY A 21 13.73 1.49 -4.82
CA GLY A 21 15.02 0.96 -4.40
C GLY A 21 15.49 1.58 -3.09
N ILE A 22 16.77 1.35 -2.76
CA ILE A 22 17.39 1.74 -1.48
C ILE A 22 17.27 3.25 -1.19
N ARG A 23 17.18 4.09 -2.22
CA ARG A 23 17.09 5.56 -2.09
C ARG A 23 15.69 6.11 -2.35
N SER A 24 14.71 5.24 -2.50
CA SER A 24 13.33 5.66 -2.78
C SER A 24 12.65 6.12 -1.50
N ASP A 25 11.88 7.20 -1.63
CA ASP A 25 11.10 7.79 -0.56
C ASP A 25 9.60 7.56 -0.82
N LEU A 26 8.89 7.08 0.21
CA LEU A 26 7.46 6.76 0.16
C LEU A 26 6.59 7.88 0.77
N SER A 27 7.14 9.02 1.13
CA SER A 27 6.38 10.18 1.65
C SER A 27 5.15 10.51 0.80
N ALA A 28 5.29 10.57 -0.52
CA ALA A 28 4.19 10.84 -1.43
C ALA A 28 3.09 9.75 -1.45
N LEU A 29 3.42 8.50 -1.08
CA LEU A 29 2.42 7.43 -0.90
C LEU A 29 1.65 7.67 0.39
N LYS A 30 2.36 8.00 1.47
CA LYS A 30 1.76 8.34 2.76
C LYS A 30 0.81 9.53 2.63
N ASP A 31 1.27 10.60 1.97
CA ASP A 31 0.45 11.80 1.74
C ASP A 31 -0.81 11.46 0.95
N ALA A 32 -0.70 10.60 -0.07
CA ALA A 32 -1.88 10.13 -0.81
C ALA A 32 -2.85 9.34 0.08
N VAL A 33 -2.35 8.45 0.95
CA VAL A 33 -3.18 7.70 1.90
C VAL A 33 -3.90 8.67 2.86
N VAL A 34 -3.17 9.63 3.44
CA VAL A 34 -3.75 10.65 4.32
C VAL A 34 -4.84 11.45 3.61
N GLU A 35 -4.58 11.92 2.39
CA GLU A 35 -5.55 12.65 1.56
C GLU A 35 -6.85 11.86 1.36
N TYR A 36 -6.77 10.54 1.15
CA TYR A 36 -7.95 9.69 1.03
C TYR A 36 -8.69 9.51 2.36
N LEU A 37 -7.95 9.29 3.46
CA LEU A 37 -8.55 9.16 4.79
C LEU A 37 -9.27 10.44 5.21
N GLU A 38 -8.73 11.62 4.91
CA GLU A 38 -9.38 12.92 5.14
C GLU A 38 -10.69 13.08 4.35
N LYS A 39 -10.77 12.45 3.17
CA LYS A 39 -12.00 12.39 2.35
C LYS A 39 -12.98 11.31 2.80
N GLY A 40 -12.70 10.61 3.91
CA GLY A 40 -13.52 9.52 4.42
C GLY A 40 -13.37 8.20 3.65
N ILE A 41 -12.38 8.11 2.77
CA ILE A 41 -12.09 6.89 2.00
C ILE A 41 -11.15 6.02 2.83
N THR A 42 -11.67 4.92 3.36
CA THR A 42 -10.95 4.04 4.30
C THR A 42 -10.58 2.68 3.70
N ARG A 43 -11.04 2.37 2.48
CA ARG A 43 -10.65 1.19 1.69
C ARG A 43 -9.64 1.59 0.63
N ILE A 44 -8.37 1.35 0.89
CA ILE A 44 -7.26 1.78 0.04
C ILE A 44 -6.45 0.54 -0.34
N ALA A 45 -6.05 0.41 -1.61
CA ALA A 45 -5.16 -0.66 -2.05
C ALA A 45 -3.92 -0.06 -2.71
N VAL A 46 -2.75 -0.64 -2.50
CA VAL A 46 -1.48 -0.16 -3.05
C VAL A 46 -0.86 -1.26 -3.90
N SER A 47 -0.28 -0.91 -5.03
CA SER A 47 0.53 -1.83 -5.83
C SER A 47 1.87 -1.21 -6.17
N PHE A 48 2.89 -2.07 -6.19
CA PHE A 48 4.26 -1.72 -6.53
C PHE A 48 4.67 -2.45 -7.80
N THR A 49 5.74 -1.99 -8.44
CA THR A 49 6.30 -2.71 -9.58
C THR A 49 6.93 -4.02 -9.13
N PRO A 50 7.04 -5.05 -10.00
CA PRO A 50 7.67 -6.32 -9.64
C PRO A 50 9.12 -6.20 -9.15
N HIS A 51 9.84 -5.17 -9.63
CA HIS A 51 11.25 -4.93 -9.30
C HIS A 51 11.45 -3.99 -8.09
N SER A 52 10.36 -3.49 -7.51
CA SER A 52 10.43 -2.60 -6.35
C SER A 52 11.04 -3.29 -5.13
N PHE A 53 11.94 -2.58 -4.46
CA PHE A 53 12.55 -2.98 -3.19
C PHE A 53 12.23 -1.93 -2.12
N LEU A 54 11.63 -2.38 -1.00
CA LEU A 54 11.37 -1.52 0.15
C LEU A 54 12.57 -1.56 1.11
N ASN A 55 13.17 -0.40 1.39
CA ASN A 55 14.18 -0.23 2.44
C ASN A 55 13.51 -0.06 3.82
N SER A 56 14.28 0.01 4.91
CA SER A 56 13.74 0.15 6.27
C SER A 56 12.85 1.38 6.46
N GLU A 57 13.15 2.49 5.80
CA GLU A 57 12.35 3.72 5.85
C GLU A 57 11.00 3.53 5.14
N ALA A 58 11.01 2.93 3.95
CA ALA A 58 9.83 2.58 3.19
C ALA A 58 8.93 1.62 3.98
N VAL A 59 9.52 0.63 4.64
CA VAL A 59 8.78 -0.29 5.53
C VAL A 59 8.12 0.48 6.67
N ALA A 60 8.83 1.39 7.34
CA ALA A 60 8.26 2.20 8.41
C ALA A 60 7.09 3.08 7.91
N VAL A 61 7.19 3.63 6.70
CA VAL A 61 6.09 4.37 6.07
C VAL A 61 4.90 3.45 5.77
N CYS A 62 5.12 2.24 5.26
CA CYS A 62 4.05 1.27 5.04
C CYS A 62 3.34 0.90 6.36
N VAL A 63 4.09 0.66 7.44
CA VAL A 63 3.52 0.41 8.78
C VAL A 63 2.62 1.57 9.22
N GLN A 64 3.11 2.81 9.10
CA GLN A 64 2.31 4.00 9.44
C GLN A 64 1.03 4.09 8.60
N CYS A 65 1.09 3.78 7.30
CA CYS A 65 -0.11 3.74 6.46
C CYS A 65 -1.12 2.69 6.93
N VAL A 66 -0.67 1.50 7.32
CA VAL A 66 -1.54 0.45 7.87
C VAL A 66 -2.22 0.93 9.15
N GLU A 67 -1.45 1.48 10.08
CA GLU A 67 -1.97 2.00 11.35
C GLU A 67 -3.00 3.11 11.13
N MET A 68 -2.68 4.12 10.31
CA MET A 68 -3.60 5.23 10.02
C MET A 68 -4.92 4.77 9.40
N VAL A 69 -4.87 3.82 8.48
CA VAL A 69 -6.08 3.27 7.84
C VAL A 69 -6.92 2.49 8.86
N ARG A 70 -6.28 1.69 9.72
CA ARG A 70 -6.96 0.91 10.75
C ARG A 70 -7.58 1.77 11.85
N ASP A 71 -6.91 2.85 12.25
CA ASP A 71 -7.45 3.83 13.22
C ASP A 71 -8.74 4.48 12.72
N LYS A 72 -8.94 4.54 11.40
CA LYS A 72 -10.18 5.00 10.76
C LYS A 72 -11.19 3.86 10.51
N GLY A 73 -10.95 2.67 11.04
CA GLY A 73 -11.79 1.49 10.82
C GLY A 73 -11.74 0.96 9.38
N GLY A 74 -10.68 1.28 8.65
CA GLY A 74 -10.49 0.95 7.24
C GLY A 74 -9.74 -0.34 6.98
N THR A 75 -9.42 -0.56 5.71
CA THR A 75 -8.62 -1.68 5.23
C THR A 75 -7.58 -1.18 4.23
N LEU A 76 -6.31 -1.51 4.51
CA LEU A 76 -5.23 -1.32 3.54
C LEU A 76 -4.96 -2.63 2.81
N GLY A 77 -5.00 -2.56 1.50
CA GLY A 77 -4.71 -3.66 0.59
C GLY A 77 -3.33 -3.55 -0.05
N ILE A 78 -2.69 -4.68 -0.34
CA ILE A 78 -1.49 -4.73 -1.18
C ILE A 78 -1.75 -5.69 -2.33
N ILE A 79 -1.62 -5.16 -3.55
CA ILE A 79 -1.91 -5.91 -4.78
C ILE A 79 -0.60 -6.42 -5.38
N ARG A 80 -0.59 -7.72 -5.65
CA ARG A 80 0.49 -8.49 -6.26
C ARG A 80 1.87 -8.15 -5.65
N PRO A 81 2.03 -8.27 -4.31
CA PRO A 81 3.33 -8.03 -3.70
C PRO A 81 4.36 -9.01 -4.26
N ASN A 82 5.61 -8.56 -4.42
CA ASN A 82 6.71 -9.46 -4.73
C ASN A 82 7.18 -10.20 -3.46
N ALA A 83 8.09 -11.17 -3.63
CA ALA A 83 8.59 -11.97 -2.50
C ALA A 83 9.20 -11.11 -1.37
N GLN A 84 9.92 -10.04 -1.72
CA GLN A 84 10.54 -9.16 -0.74
C GLN A 84 9.50 -8.39 0.09
N ILE A 85 8.43 -7.91 -0.55
CA ILE A 85 7.32 -7.25 0.14
C ILE A 85 6.57 -8.25 1.03
N LEU A 86 6.31 -9.47 0.53
CA LEU A 86 5.67 -10.53 1.33
C LEU A 86 6.49 -10.88 2.58
N ASP A 87 7.81 -11.04 2.43
CA ASP A 87 8.71 -11.33 3.56
C ASP A 87 8.70 -10.19 4.58
N ILE A 88 8.67 -8.93 4.12
CA ILE A 88 8.54 -7.77 5.00
C ILE A 88 7.23 -7.83 5.79
N LEU A 89 6.10 -8.12 5.14
CA LEU A 89 4.80 -8.21 5.82
C LEU A 89 4.82 -9.27 6.93
N LYS A 90 5.47 -10.41 6.67
CA LYS A 90 5.67 -11.47 7.65
C LYS A 90 6.55 -11.05 8.81
N ILE A 91 7.73 -10.50 8.51
CA ILE A 91 8.73 -10.10 9.53
C ILE A 91 8.17 -8.98 10.43
N THR A 92 7.39 -8.07 9.86
CA THR A 92 6.80 -6.94 10.58
C THR A 92 5.49 -7.29 11.28
N GLY A 93 4.93 -8.48 11.05
CA GLY A 93 3.61 -8.87 11.56
C GLY A 93 2.44 -8.11 10.91
N LEU A 94 2.69 -7.47 9.76
CA LEU A 94 1.66 -6.77 8.98
C LEU A 94 0.80 -7.71 8.13
N GLU A 95 1.22 -8.96 7.90
CA GLU A 95 0.50 -9.93 7.05
C GLU A 95 -0.97 -10.08 7.45
N ASP A 96 -1.27 -10.14 8.76
CA ASP A 96 -2.64 -10.25 9.28
C ASP A 96 -3.40 -8.90 9.31
N LEU A 97 -2.70 -7.79 9.07
CA LEU A 97 -3.24 -6.43 9.18
C LEU A 97 -3.57 -5.80 7.83
N VAL A 98 -3.05 -6.39 6.75
CA VAL A 98 -3.28 -5.95 5.38
C VAL A 98 -4.00 -7.04 4.60
N GLN A 99 -4.83 -6.63 3.64
CA GLN A 99 -5.40 -7.58 2.69
C GLN A 99 -4.45 -7.74 1.50
N VAL A 100 -3.95 -8.95 1.26
CA VAL A 100 -3.16 -9.26 0.07
C VAL A 100 -4.09 -9.67 -1.05
N PHE A 101 -3.90 -9.09 -2.23
CA PHE A 101 -4.61 -9.42 -3.46
C PHE A 101 -3.61 -9.91 -4.49
N ASP A 102 -3.90 -10.97 -5.23
CA ASP A 102 -3.03 -11.47 -6.30
C ASP A 102 -3.13 -10.59 -7.56
N SER A 103 -4.26 -9.89 -7.75
CA SER A 103 -4.47 -9.00 -8.88
C SER A 103 -5.47 -7.88 -8.59
N GLU A 104 -5.55 -6.89 -9.49
CA GLU A 104 -6.50 -5.77 -9.35
C GLU A 104 -7.95 -6.20 -9.57
N GLU A 105 -8.16 -7.35 -10.22
CA GLU A 105 -9.47 -7.96 -10.42
C GLU A 105 -10.05 -8.52 -9.10
N GLU A 106 -9.20 -8.85 -8.13
CA GLU A 106 -9.60 -9.30 -6.80
C GLU A 106 -9.99 -8.17 -5.85
N LEU A 107 -9.80 -6.90 -6.26
CA LEU A 107 -10.35 -5.74 -5.55
C LEU A 107 -11.88 -5.75 -5.66
N GLN A 108 -12.50 -6.65 -4.93
CA GLN A 108 -13.92 -6.81 -4.79
C GLN A 108 -14.31 -6.32 -3.39
N GLY A 109 -15.47 -5.67 -3.34
CA GLY A 109 -16.13 -5.21 -2.12
C GLY A 109 -17.58 -5.63 -2.21
#